data_AF-E3RZR3-F1
#
_entry.id   AF-E3RZR3-F1
#
_cell.length_a   1.000
_cell.length_b   1.000
_cell.length_c   1.000
_cell.angle_alpha   90.00
_cell.angle_beta   90.00
_cell.angle_gamma   90.00
#
_symmetry.space_group_name_H-M   'P 1'
#
loop_
_entity.id
_entity.type
_entity.pdbx_description
1 polymer ?
#
loop_
_entity_poly.entity_id
_entity_poly.type
_entity_poly.pdbx_seq_one_letter_code
_entity_poly.pdbx_strand_id
1 'polypeptide(L)'
;MVLRLFAPPGEGQHRLVPRRPDPIGANATLQYAVISSTVLAAAYTSLGSRFSQRATSAQALSRTALFIRSSARFGAAVGAVGALANWYYYSAFANVVVSQKLPNAKTWRLYKSTKKLTVEDGALVGAALGLAVSIPTLFARRLPIPRWSQCFGLVNTGACTGVLGAHAYFQYTGDRQRAYKRLDRRLRRRSLEFWAIFWDKELMARLDPLMQHYVRHQGIWYTQLLPDDVFQEAGELDNGRIKSKRPGAIGQTLATQQPEPPFYTQPFDYAEDLKQITVDSTLEGIKEMEAEKKELLDEADYLLFFNAQQKYDYCHHVGPMDQDERRRRLNEILLVDIAWNRLRNAADAITLRLTQWRISLQHKAAWEASNSGDDHVDEWLPKPDRIDFVSHKPTLSVQEVAKMQGEIDLEVRTFERLCTDQILPKERREQRRQDAEDGRVILRAADHVLFKLEKARNSVESFEKNAGGRESDAAASPSAIEPTATGTTGPMAEAAIQAMEKFEKSQVNGEKVTDPPDSRLKPNQP
;
A
#
# COMPACT_ATOMS: atom_id res chain seq x y z
N MET A 1 7.75 -2.11 38.73
CA MET A 1 6.33 -2.42 38.46
C MET A 1 6.00 -1.85 37.08
N VAL A 2 5.24 -2.57 36.26
CA VAL A 2 4.92 -2.18 34.88
C VAL A 2 3.44 -1.85 34.80
N LEU A 3 3.09 -0.68 34.26
CA LEU A 3 1.77 -0.09 34.34
C LEU A 3 1.19 0.17 32.94
N ARG A 4 -0.09 -0.15 32.79
CA ARG A 4 -0.93 0.35 31.71
C ARG A 4 -1.87 1.42 32.25
N LEU A 5 -1.78 2.63 31.74
CA LEU A 5 -2.52 3.82 32.17
C LEU A 5 -3.81 4.00 31.36
N PHE A 6 -4.85 4.46 32.03
CA PHE A 6 -6.12 4.88 31.43
C PHE A 6 -6.74 3.82 30.51
N ALA A 7 -6.87 2.59 31.02
CA ALA A 7 -7.50 1.50 30.29
C ALA A 7 -8.99 1.83 30.05
N PRO A 8 -9.45 1.82 28.80
CA PRO A 8 -10.80 2.24 28.46
C PRO A 8 -11.87 1.27 28.98
N PRO A 9 -13.13 1.74 29.16
CA PRO A 9 -14.22 0.86 29.55
C PRO A 9 -14.46 -0.22 28.48
N GLY A 10 -14.82 -1.43 28.90
CA GLY A 10 -15.10 -2.54 27.99
C GLY A 10 -13.88 -3.09 27.23
N GLU A 11 -12.65 -2.67 27.56
CA GLU A 11 -11.45 -3.06 26.81
C GLU A 11 -11.31 -4.59 26.69
N GLY A 12 -11.32 -5.07 25.44
CA GLY A 12 -11.16 -6.49 25.11
C GLY A 12 -12.37 -7.36 25.43
N GLN A 13 -13.49 -6.78 25.85
CA GLN A 13 -14.77 -7.49 25.99
C GLN A 13 -15.61 -7.39 24.72
N HIS A 14 -15.58 -6.23 24.06
CA HIS A 14 -16.27 -5.99 22.78
C HIS A 14 -15.26 -5.76 21.65
N ARG A 15 -15.62 -6.20 20.43
CA ARG A 15 -14.78 -6.01 19.22
C ARG A 15 -14.59 -4.53 18.86
N LEU A 16 -15.54 -3.67 19.23
CA LEU A 16 -15.46 -2.21 19.07
C LEU A 16 -14.32 -1.56 19.88
N VAL A 17 -14.03 -2.11 21.06
CA VAL A 17 -12.97 -1.60 21.96
C VAL A 17 -11.94 -2.72 22.15
N PRO A 18 -11.14 -3.03 21.11
CA PRO A 18 -10.20 -4.12 21.19
C PRO A 18 -9.09 -3.76 22.18
N ARG A 19 -8.66 -4.75 22.97
CA ARG A 19 -7.51 -4.57 23.85
C ARG A 19 -6.29 -4.22 23.03
N ARG A 20 -5.54 -3.18 23.42
CA ARG A 20 -4.27 -2.89 22.76
C ARG A 20 -3.19 -3.89 23.17
N PRO A 21 -2.41 -4.45 22.23
CA PRO A 21 -1.36 -5.42 22.53
C PRO A 21 -0.16 -4.71 23.16
N ASP A 22 0.38 -5.30 24.22
CA ASP A 22 1.62 -4.84 24.84
C ASP A 22 2.78 -5.04 23.81
N PRO A 23 3.71 -4.09 23.67
CA PRO A 23 4.05 -2.99 24.59
C PRO A 23 3.33 -1.65 24.32
N ILE A 24 2.34 -1.60 23.43
CA ILE A 24 1.61 -0.36 23.13
C ILE A 24 0.78 0.05 24.35
N GLY A 25 0.78 1.34 24.67
CA GLY A 25 -0.05 1.87 25.77
C GLY A 25 -1.55 1.61 25.58
N ALA A 26 -2.28 1.57 26.69
CA ALA A 26 -3.70 1.24 26.71
C ALA A 26 -4.55 2.31 26.01
N ASN A 27 -4.13 3.58 26.04
CA ASN A 27 -4.81 4.66 25.34
C ASN A 27 -3.86 5.44 24.42
N ALA A 28 -4.25 5.58 23.15
CA ALA A 28 -3.51 6.41 22.17
C ALA A 28 -3.61 7.90 22.51
N THR A 29 -4.75 8.35 23.03
CA THR A 29 -5.02 9.78 23.17
C THR A 29 -4.01 10.43 24.11
N LEU A 30 -3.59 9.73 25.16
CA LEU A 30 -2.54 10.20 26.07
C LEU A 30 -1.20 10.40 25.36
N GLN A 31 -0.75 9.39 24.59
CA GLN A 31 0.52 9.47 23.87
C GLN A 31 0.50 10.59 22.83
N TYR A 32 -0.58 10.67 22.05
CA TYR A 32 -0.72 11.71 21.04
C TYR A 32 -0.87 13.10 21.65
N ALA A 33 -1.53 13.25 22.80
CA ALA A 33 -1.63 14.55 23.47
C ALA A 33 -0.25 15.08 23.93
N VAL A 34 0.58 14.20 24.49
CA VAL A 34 1.95 14.55 24.91
C VAL A 34 2.85 14.87 23.71
N ILE A 35 2.81 14.05 22.65
CA ILE A 35 3.61 14.29 21.44
C ILE A 35 3.14 15.56 20.72
N SER A 36 1.85 15.72 20.45
CA SER A 36 1.34 16.89 19.73
C SER A 36 1.54 18.19 20.49
N SER A 37 1.34 18.21 21.81
CA SER A 37 1.59 19.41 22.62
C SER A 37 3.05 19.85 22.61
N THR A 38 3.99 18.92 22.64
CA THR A 38 5.43 19.22 22.56
C THR A 38 5.86 19.65 21.16
N VAL A 39 5.30 19.06 20.11
CA VAL A 39 5.52 19.51 18.72
C VAL A 39 4.96 20.92 18.50
N LEU A 40 3.74 21.20 18.99
CA LEU A 40 3.15 22.55 18.94
C LEU A 40 4.00 23.57 19.71
N ALA A 41 4.52 23.19 20.87
CA ALA A 41 5.45 24.02 21.62
C ALA A 41 6.74 24.31 20.84
N ALA A 42 7.31 23.30 20.16
CA ALA A 42 8.51 23.48 19.32
C ALA A 42 8.24 24.39 18.12
N ALA A 43 7.12 24.19 17.43
CA ALA A 43 6.70 25.03 16.31
C ALA A 43 6.47 26.48 16.75
N TYR A 44 5.73 26.68 17.86
CA TYR A 44 5.51 28.00 18.44
C TYR A 44 6.82 28.67 18.87
N THR A 45 7.76 27.91 19.43
CA THR A 45 9.08 28.45 19.81
C THR A 45 9.92 28.86 18.61
N SER A 46 9.92 28.04 17.56
CA SER A 46 10.58 28.35 16.28
C SER A 46 10.04 29.67 15.70
N LEU A 47 8.72 29.79 15.58
CA LEU A 47 8.05 30.99 15.09
C LEU A 47 8.29 32.22 15.99
N GLY A 48 8.08 32.07 17.30
CA GLY A 48 8.26 33.16 18.27
C GLY A 48 9.70 33.64 18.38
N SER A 49 10.69 32.77 18.11
CA SER A 49 12.10 33.16 18.09
C SER A 49 12.54 33.86 16.80
N ARG A 50 11.87 33.59 15.67
CA ARG A 50 12.14 34.23 14.37
C ARG A 50 11.39 35.55 14.19
N PHE A 51 10.17 35.67 14.71
CA PHE A 51 9.31 36.85 14.58
C PHE A 51 9.17 37.64 15.89
N SER A 52 10.25 37.67 16.70
CA SER A 52 10.25 38.29 18.04
C SER A 52 9.73 39.73 18.03
N GLN A 53 10.05 40.52 17.01
CA GLN A 53 9.64 41.93 16.87
C GLN A 53 8.11 42.16 16.80
N ARG A 54 7.31 41.16 16.42
CA ARG A 54 5.84 41.29 16.30
C ARG A 54 5.06 40.58 17.40
N ALA A 55 5.71 39.74 18.20
CA ALA A 55 5.05 38.83 19.13
C ALA A 55 5.53 38.94 20.58
N THR A 56 6.50 39.79 20.91
CA THR A 56 7.05 39.84 22.28
C THR A 56 6.14 40.56 23.28
N SER A 57 5.83 39.84 24.36
CA SER A 57 5.58 40.40 25.69
C SER A 57 6.77 41.25 26.17
N ALA A 58 6.54 42.17 27.11
CA ALA A 58 7.48 43.15 27.67
C ALA A 58 8.84 42.64 28.22
N GLN A 59 9.16 41.35 28.15
CA GLN A 59 10.43 40.74 28.57
C GLN A 59 10.95 39.75 27.53
N ALA A 60 12.22 39.88 27.16
CA ALA A 60 12.92 38.96 26.27
C ALA A 60 13.16 37.61 26.97
N LEU A 61 12.45 36.57 26.55
CA LEU A 61 12.64 35.20 27.04
C LEU A 61 13.69 34.46 26.19
N SER A 62 14.52 33.64 26.83
CA SER A 62 15.39 32.72 26.08
C SER A 62 14.56 31.70 25.30
N ARG A 63 15.12 31.14 24.22
CA ARG A 63 14.42 30.11 23.41
C ARG A 63 13.99 28.91 24.24
N THR A 64 14.84 28.47 25.18
CA THR A 64 14.58 27.35 26.09
C THR A 64 13.45 27.69 27.07
N ALA A 65 13.45 28.89 27.62
CA ALA A 65 12.38 29.41 28.44
C ALA A 65 11.04 29.41 27.67
N LEU A 66 11.03 29.99 26.47
CA LEU A 66 9.83 30.06 25.63
C LEU A 66 9.28 28.65 25.30
N PHE A 67 10.15 27.69 25.01
CA PHE A 67 9.78 26.29 24.80
C PHE A 67 9.13 25.65 26.02
N ILE A 68 9.73 25.78 27.21
CA ILE A 68 9.18 25.21 28.45
C ILE A 68 7.82 25.84 28.77
N ARG A 69 7.70 27.16 28.64
CA ARG A 69 6.43 27.88 28.87
C ARG A 69 5.33 27.46 27.90
N SER A 70 5.67 27.34 26.61
CA SER A 70 4.71 26.93 25.58
C SER A 70 4.32 25.47 25.73
N SER A 71 5.27 24.58 26.07
CA SER A 71 5.01 23.17 26.39
C SER A 71 4.03 23.00 27.55
N ALA A 72 4.12 23.82 28.60
CA ALA A 72 3.16 23.77 29.70
C ALA A 72 1.74 24.17 29.27
N ARG A 73 1.63 25.26 28.49
CA ARG A 73 0.33 25.77 28.03
C ARG A 73 -0.33 24.83 27.03
N PHE A 74 0.40 24.38 26.02
CA PHE A 74 -0.10 23.41 25.06
C PHE A 74 -0.32 22.04 25.70
N GLY A 75 0.52 21.62 26.64
CA GLY A 75 0.33 20.38 27.39
C GLY A 75 -0.98 20.37 28.15
N ALA A 76 -1.31 21.45 28.86
CA ALA A 76 -2.58 21.60 29.55
C ALA A 76 -3.77 21.66 28.57
N ALA A 77 -3.68 22.48 27.52
CA ALA A 77 -4.77 22.66 26.55
C ALA A 77 -5.07 21.38 25.76
N VAL A 78 -4.04 20.78 25.16
CA VAL A 78 -4.18 19.54 24.38
C VAL A 78 -4.56 18.37 25.28
N GLY A 79 -4.03 18.31 26.52
CA GLY A 79 -4.45 17.32 27.51
C GLY A 79 -5.94 17.42 27.84
N ALA A 80 -6.46 18.64 28.06
CA ALA A 80 -7.89 18.87 28.30
C ALA A 80 -8.74 18.50 27.08
N VAL A 81 -8.35 18.93 25.87
CA VAL A 81 -9.04 18.58 24.63
C VAL A 81 -9.06 17.08 24.40
N GLY A 82 -7.92 16.40 24.62
CA GLY A 82 -7.80 14.95 24.49
C GLY A 82 -8.67 14.19 25.51
N ALA A 83 -8.76 14.69 26.75
CA ALA A 83 -9.63 14.11 27.77
C ALA A 83 -11.11 14.28 27.41
N LEU A 84 -11.52 15.48 26.96
CA LEU A 84 -12.89 15.77 26.52
C LEU A 84 -13.28 14.92 25.30
N ALA A 85 -12.42 14.83 24.28
CA ALA A 85 -12.67 14.01 23.10
C ALA A 85 -12.80 12.53 23.46
N ASN A 86 -11.95 12.03 24.36
CA ASN A 86 -12.02 10.66 24.83
C ASN A 86 -13.29 10.41 25.65
N TRP A 87 -13.66 11.33 26.54
CA TRP A 87 -14.91 11.25 27.30
C TRP A 87 -16.13 11.23 26.37
N TYR A 88 -16.21 12.17 25.42
CA TYR A 88 -17.28 12.24 24.43
C TYR A 88 -17.41 10.95 23.61
N TYR A 89 -16.28 10.41 23.14
CA TYR A 89 -16.27 9.14 22.41
C TYR A 89 -16.86 7.98 23.22
N TYR A 90 -16.52 7.87 24.52
CA TYR A 90 -17.06 6.79 25.35
C TYR A 90 -18.50 7.04 25.78
N SER A 91 -18.88 8.27 26.11
CA SER A 91 -20.24 8.61 26.57
C SER A 91 -21.27 8.56 25.44
N ALA A 92 -20.96 9.14 24.28
CA ALA A 92 -21.91 9.29 23.18
C ALA A 92 -21.90 8.12 22.18
N PHE A 93 -20.86 7.28 22.20
CA PHE A 93 -20.73 6.20 21.23
C PHE A 93 -20.40 4.85 21.87
N ALA A 94 -19.18 4.65 22.36
CA ALA A 94 -18.72 3.30 22.69
C ALA A 94 -19.55 2.65 23.80
N ASN A 95 -19.97 3.38 24.83
CA ASN A 95 -20.84 2.81 25.87
C ASN A 95 -22.26 2.55 25.36
N VAL A 96 -22.81 3.38 24.46
CA VAL A 96 -24.15 3.19 23.89
C VAL A 96 -24.20 1.90 23.07
N VAL A 97 -23.16 1.65 22.27
CA VAL A 97 -23.07 0.44 21.45
C VAL A 97 -22.72 -0.80 22.29
N VAL A 98 -21.75 -0.68 23.20
CA VAL A 98 -21.29 -1.82 24.00
C VAL A 98 -22.33 -2.26 25.01
N SER A 99 -23.10 -1.35 25.61
CA SER A 99 -24.12 -1.70 26.61
C SER A 99 -25.27 -2.54 26.05
N GLN A 100 -25.57 -2.42 24.75
CA GLN A 100 -26.59 -3.24 24.09
C GLN A 100 -26.18 -4.71 23.96
N LYS A 101 -24.90 -4.97 23.67
CA LYS A 101 -24.37 -6.34 23.51
C LYS A 101 -23.80 -6.92 24.81
N LEU A 102 -23.35 -6.07 25.73
CA LEU A 102 -22.69 -6.43 26.99
C LEU A 102 -23.15 -5.51 28.13
N PRO A 103 -24.24 -5.85 28.83
CA PRO A 103 -24.78 -5.00 29.91
C PRO A 103 -23.81 -4.88 31.10
N ASN A 104 -22.92 -5.86 31.30
CA ASN A 104 -21.92 -5.88 32.38
C ASN A 104 -20.50 -5.57 31.88
N ALA A 105 -20.34 -4.51 31.09
CA ALA A 105 -19.03 -4.06 30.62
C ALA A 105 -18.16 -3.55 31.78
N LYS A 106 -16.86 -3.84 31.75
CA LYS A 106 -15.89 -3.37 32.76
C LYS A 106 -15.80 -1.85 32.71
N THR A 107 -15.83 -1.25 33.89
CA THR A 107 -15.63 0.20 34.07
C THR A 107 -14.19 0.61 33.78
N TRP A 108 -14.03 1.91 33.52
CA TRP A 108 -12.75 2.55 33.26
C TRP A 108 -11.77 2.36 34.41
N ARG A 109 -10.48 2.14 34.10
CA ARG A 109 -9.42 1.96 35.10
C ARG A 109 -8.27 2.92 34.88
N LEU A 110 -7.90 3.63 35.95
CA LEU A 110 -6.74 4.53 35.96
C LEU A 110 -5.45 3.82 35.61
N TYR A 111 -5.22 2.64 36.20
CA TYR A 111 -4.06 1.84 35.91
C TYR A 111 -4.38 0.34 35.98
N LYS A 112 -3.57 -0.43 35.27
CA LYS A 112 -3.57 -1.89 35.31
C LYS A 112 -2.13 -2.39 35.33
N SER A 113 -1.79 -3.17 36.34
CA SER A 113 -0.48 -3.83 36.40
C SER A 113 -0.33 -4.81 35.24
N THR A 114 0.84 -4.81 34.61
CA THR A 114 1.17 -5.70 33.49
C THR A 114 2.51 -6.40 33.71
N LYS A 115 2.77 -7.43 32.92
CA LYS A 115 3.99 -8.24 33.01
C LYS A 115 5.12 -7.75 32.08
N LYS A 116 4.83 -6.84 31.15
CA LYS A 116 5.75 -6.41 30.09
C LYS A 116 5.80 -4.90 29.98
N LEU A 117 7.01 -4.34 29.91
CA LEU A 117 7.25 -2.92 29.68
C LEU A 117 6.35 -2.36 28.58
N THR A 118 5.73 -1.22 28.86
CA THR A 118 4.87 -0.51 27.93
C THR A 118 5.40 0.89 27.65
N VAL A 119 4.87 1.51 26.60
CA VAL A 119 5.17 2.92 26.29
C VAL A 119 4.76 3.86 27.43
N GLU A 120 3.77 3.50 28.22
CA GLU A 120 3.29 4.30 29.36
C GLU A 120 4.29 4.29 30.52
N ASP A 121 5.04 3.20 30.71
CA ASP A 121 6.15 3.17 31.67
C ASP A 121 7.26 4.15 31.25
N GLY A 122 7.58 4.19 29.95
CA GLY A 122 8.50 5.18 29.39
C GLY A 122 8.03 6.61 29.61
N ALA A 123 6.74 6.86 29.39
CA ALA A 123 6.12 8.16 29.64
C ALA A 123 6.23 8.58 31.12
N LEU A 124 5.96 7.67 32.06
CA LEU A 124 6.05 7.94 33.51
C LEU A 124 7.49 8.19 33.97
N VAL A 125 8.44 7.38 33.52
CA VAL A 125 9.86 7.56 33.83
C VAL A 125 10.35 8.89 33.27
N GLY A 126 10.01 9.20 32.02
CA GLY A 126 10.33 10.47 31.40
C GLY A 126 9.70 11.66 32.13
N ALA A 127 8.43 11.56 32.52
CA ALA A 127 7.74 12.58 33.31
C ALA A 127 8.42 12.80 34.68
N ALA A 128 8.79 11.72 35.36
CA ALA A 128 9.49 11.77 36.65
C ALA A 128 10.88 12.41 36.52
N LEU A 129 11.63 12.09 35.46
CA LEU A 129 12.91 12.74 35.16
C LEU A 129 12.73 14.23 34.85
N GLY A 130 11.71 14.59 34.07
CA GLY A 130 11.37 16.00 33.80
C GLY A 130 11.02 16.76 35.08
N LEU A 131 10.27 16.13 35.99
CA LEU A 131 9.98 16.69 37.31
C LEU A 131 11.25 16.83 38.15
N ALA A 132 12.11 15.80 38.19
CA ALA A 132 13.35 15.82 38.95
C ALA A 132 14.29 16.94 38.46
N VAL A 133 14.40 17.15 37.15
CA VAL A 133 15.16 18.26 36.55
C VAL A 133 14.56 19.62 36.91
N SER A 134 13.24 19.69 37.11
CA SER A 134 12.59 20.94 37.53
C SER A 134 12.93 21.32 38.99
N ILE A 135 13.21 20.35 39.87
CA ILE A 135 13.42 20.60 41.31
C ILE A 135 14.64 21.50 41.60
N PRO A 136 15.87 21.23 41.10
CA PRO A 136 17.02 22.11 41.33
C PRO A 136 16.77 23.54 40.83
N THR A 137 16.03 23.67 39.73
CA THR A 137 15.69 24.96 39.13
C THR A 137 14.58 25.73 39.87
N LEU A 138 13.95 25.12 40.88
CA LEU A 138 13.08 25.82 41.83
C LEU A 138 13.88 26.51 42.95
N PHE A 139 15.08 26.00 43.25
CA PHE A 139 15.95 26.49 44.33
C PHE A 139 17.12 27.36 43.83
N ALA A 140 17.55 27.23 42.57
CA ALA A 140 18.62 28.02 41.96
C ALA A 140 18.13 28.83 40.75
N ARG A 141 18.70 30.04 40.56
CA ARG A 141 18.59 30.99 39.43
C ARG A 141 17.20 31.08 38.75
N ARG A 142 16.50 32.21 38.97
CA ARG A 142 15.17 32.48 38.39
C ARG A 142 15.21 32.45 36.85
N LEU A 143 14.60 31.43 36.25
CA LEU A 143 14.11 31.55 34.89
C LEU A 143 12.94 32.55 34.89
N PRO A 144 12.81 33.42 33.87
CA PRO A 144 11.73 34.42 33.77
C PRO A 144 10.37 33.80 33.42
N ILE A 145 9.97 32.73 34.12
CA ILE A 145 8.75 31.95 33.89
C ILE A 145 8.12 31.56 35.23
N PRO A 146 6.78 31.51 35.34
CA PRO A 146 6.10 30.98 36.52
C PRO A 146 6.53 29.54 36.85
N ARG A 147 6.75 29.25 38.15
CA ARG A 147 7.20 27.93 38.64
C ARG A 147 6.33 26.77 38.16
N TRP A 148 5.00 26.96 38.13
CA TRP A 148 4.10 25.92 37.62
C TRP A 148 4.35 25.63 36.14
N SER A 149 4.54 26.65 35.29
CA SER A 149 4.81 26.45 33.86
C SER A 149 6.15 25.77 33.64
N GLN A 150 7.12 26.00 34.52
CA GLN A 150 8.41 25.31 34.48
C GLN A 150 8.26 23.83 34.82
N CYS A 151 7.59 23.49 35.93
CA CYS A 151 7.34 22.10 36.31
C CYS A 151 6.52 21.35 35.25
N PHE A 152 5.35 21.89 34.86
CA PHE A 152 4.49 21.25 33.87
C PHE A 152 5.15 21.16 32.49
N GLY A 153 5.90 22.19 32.09
CA GLY A 153 6.60 22.20 30.81
C GLY A 153 7.67 21.12 30.74
N LEU A 154 8.48 21.00 31.79
CA LEU A 154 9.54 19.98 31.88
C LEU A 154 8.98 18.56 32.03
N VAL A 155 7.90 18.39 32.80
CA VAL A 155 7.18 17.12 32.91
C VAL A 155 6.63 16.68 31.55
N ASN A 156 6.00 17.58 30.80
CA ASN A 156 5.45 17.26 29.48
C ASN A 156 6.54 16.91 28.46
N THR A 157 7.66 17.65 28.44
CA THR A 157 8.81 17.32 27.58
C THR A 157 9.48 16.02 27.99
N GLY A 158 9.58 15.76 29.29
CA GLY A 158 10.06 14.51 29.84
C GLY A 158 9.18 13.33 29.44
N ALA A 159 7.86 13.47 29.56
CA ALA A 159 6.91 12.46 29.14
C ALA A 159 7.02 12.17 27.64
N CYS A 160 7.15 13.20 26.79
CA CYS A 160 7.31 13.03 25.35
C CYS A 160 8.60 12.29 25.00
N THR A 161 9.74 12.71 25.58
CA THR A 161 11.02 12.03 25.37
C THR A 161 10.99 10.59 25.86
N GLY A 162 10.32 10.32 26.98
CA GLY A 162 10.07 8.97 27.48
C GLY A 162 9.22 8.10 26.55
N VAL A 163 8.15 8.66 25.98
CA VAL A 163 7.29 7.99 24.98
C VAL A 163 8.09 7.68 23.71
N LEU A 164 8.83 8.65 23.18
CA LEU A 164 9.65 8.46 21.97
C LEU A 164 10.78 7.46 22.22
N GLY A 165 11.45 7.54 23.36
CA GLY A 165 12.49 6.59 23.77
C GLY A 165 11.96 5.17 23.89
N ALA A 166 10.78 4.99 24.51
CA ALA A 166 10.13 3.68 24.59
C ALA A 166 9.72 3.15 23.22
N HIS A 167 9.15 4.00 22.34
CA HIS A 167 8.83 3.62 20.96
C HIS A 167 10.06 3.22 20.16
N ALA A 168 11.17 3.95 20.30
CA ALA A 168 12.45 3.61 19.66
C ALA A 168 13.01 2.29 20.19
N TYR A 169 12.97 2.07 21.51
CA TYR A 169 13.37 0.82 22.13
C TYR A 169 12.54 -0.37 21.62
N PHE A 170 11.22 -0.27 21.61
CA PHE A 170 10.36 -1.36 21.11
C PHE A 170 10.43 -1.55 19.60
N GLN A 171 10.81 -0.50 18.86
CA GLN A 171 11.10 -0.62 17.44
C GLN A 171 12.40 -1.40 17.22
N TYR A 172 13.44 -1.10 18.00
CA TYR A 172 14.70 -1.83 17.99
C TYR A 172 14.53 -3.32 18.35
N THR A 173 13.70 -3.65 19.36
CA THR A 173 13.42 -5.06 19.72
C THR A 173 12.45 -5.76 18.76
N GLY A 174 11.86 -5.04 17.80
CA GLY A 174 10.82 -5.56 16.90
C GLY A 174 9.45 -5.83 17.56
N ASP A 175 9.34 -5.66 18.88
CA ASP A 175 8.09 -5.87 19.62
C ASP A 175 6.99 -4.89 19.20
N ARG A 176 7.39 -3.66 18.82
CA ARG A 176 6.48 -2.65 18.29
C ARG A 176 5.80 -3.16 17.02
N GLN A 177 6.56 -3.63 16.03
CA GLN A 177 6.00 -4.11 14.77
C GLN A 177 5.06 -5.30 14.98
N ARG A 178 5.43 -6.24 15.88
CA ARG A 178 4.58 -7.38 16.24
C ARG A 178 3.27 -6.93 16.90
N ALA A 179 3.33 -5.94 17.79
CA ALA A 179 2.16 -5.38 18.44
C ALA A 179 1.26 -4.61 17.46
N TYR A 180 1.84 -3.81 16.55
CA TYR A 180 1.07 -3.10 15.51
C TYR A 180 0.41 -4.07 14.53
N LYS A 181 1.09 -5.11 14.04
CA LYS A 181 0.46 -6.15 13.20
C LYS A 181 -0.74 -6.81 13.88
N ARG A 182 -0.66 -7.08 15.19
CA ARG A 182 -1.79 -7.61 15.98
C ARG A 182 -2.89 -6.58 16.18
N LEU A 183 -2.52 -5.31 16.38
CA LEU A 183 -3.46 -4.21 16.53
C LEU A 183 -4.22 -4.00 15.21
N ASP A 184 -3.54 -4.00 14.07
CA ASP A 184 -4.13 -3.81 12.74
C ASP A 184 -5.17 -4.89 12.44
N ARG A 185 -4.85 -6.16 12.71
CA ARG A 185 -5.85 -7.25 12.61
C ARG A 185 -7.09 -6.98 13.47
N ARG A 186 -6.92 -6.44 14.68
CA ARG A 186 -8.03 -6.07 15.57
C ARG A 186 -8.78 -4.84 15.08
N LEU A 187 -8.09 -3.87 14.49
CA LEU A 187 -8.70 -2.67 13.92
C LEU A 187 -9.51 -2.98 12.66
N ARG A 188 -9.04 -3.91 11.81
CA ARG A 188 -9.80 -4.44 10.66
C ARG A 188 -11.10 -5.13 11.09
N ARG A 189 -11.04 -5.92 12.17
CA ARG A 189 -12.26 -6.50 12.76
C ARG A 189 -13.18 -5.44 13.37
N ARG A 190 -12.59 -4.39 13.94
CA ARG A 190 -13.34 -3.24 14.45
C ARG A 190 -14.07 -2.47 13.34
N SER A 191 -13.47 -2.31 12.16
CA SER A 191 -14.14 -1.66 11.01
C SER A 191 -15.35 -2.44 10.52
N LEU A 192 -15.34 -3.78 10.60
CA LEU A 192 -16.53 -4.59 10.33
C LEU A 192 -17.66 -4.33 11.34
N GLU A 193 -17.34 -4.13 12.62
CA GLU A 193 -18.36 -3.73 13.60
C GLU A 193 -18.94 -2.35 13.26
N PHE A 194 -18.12 -1.40 12.81
CA PHE A 194 -18.62 -0.10 12.33
C PHE A 194 -19.54 -0.24 11.12
N TRP A 195 -19.25 -1.17 10.21
CA TRP A 195 -20.12 -1.49 9.08
C TRP A 195 -21.46 -2.09 9.51
N ALA A 196 -21.44 -3.05 10.44
CA ALA A 196 -22.65 -3.65 10.99
C ALA A 196 -23.52 -2.60 11.71
N ILE A 197 -22.89 -1.73 12.51
CA ILE A 197 -23.54 -0.59 13.18
C ILE A 197 -24.15 0.37 12.14
N PHE A 198 -23.44 0.65 11.05
CA PHE A 198 -23.94 1.56 10.01
C PHE A 198 -25.25 1.05 9.37
N TRP A 199 -25.38 -0.26 9.15
CA TRP A 199 -26.61 -0.86 8.60
C TRP A 199 -27.74 -0.99 9.62
N ASP A 200 -27.42 -1.05 10.91
CA ASP A 200 -28.41 -1.02 11.99
C ASP A 200 -28.97 0.39 12.20
N LYS A 201 -30.10 0.67 11.54
CA LYS A 201 -30.76 1.98 11.58
C LYS A 201 -31.26 2.35 12.98
N GLU A 202 -31.67 1.37 13.80
CA GLU A 202 -32.15 1.62 15.16
C GLU A 202 -31.01 2.06 16.07
N LEU A 203 -29.87 1.38 15.95
CA LEU A 203 -28.68 1.72 16.71
C LEU A 203 -28.09 3.05 16.24
N MET A 204 -28.04 3.31 14.92
CA MET A 204 -27.60 4.60 14.38
C MET A 204 -28.47 5.77 14.83
N ALA A 205 -29.79 5.60 14.93
CA ALA A 205 -30.70 6.65 15.39
C ALA A 205 -30.46 7.05 16.86
N ARG A 206 -29.89 6.16 17.69
CA ARG A 206 -29.55 6.45 19.09
C ARG A 206 -28.23 7.22 19.25
N LEU A 207 -27.45 7.36 18.18
CA LEU A 207 -26.18 8.08 18.21
C LEU A 207 -26.37 9.54 17.82
N ASP A 208 -25.59 10.43 18.43
CA ASP A 208 -25.51 11.84 18.03
C ASP A 208 -25.13 11.98 16.55
N PRO A 209 -25.56 13.04 15.83
CA PRO A 209 -25.23 13.23 14.42
C PRO A 209 -23.72 13.22 14.12
N LEU A 210 -22.90 13.75 15.03
CA LEU A 210 -21.44 13.70 14.91
C LEU A 210 -20.91 12.25 14.99
N MET A 211 -21.47 11.43 15.89
CA MET A 211 -21.11 10.03 16.03
C MET A 211 -21.65 9.19 14.86
N GLN A 212 -22.83 9.51 14.34
CA GLN A 212 -23.34 8.91 13.11
C GLN A 212 -22.40 9.18 11.94
N HIS A 213 -21.93 10.43 11.75
CA HIS A 213 -20.96 10.75 10.71
C HIS A 213 -19.63 10.02 10.94
N TYR A 214 -19.17 9.94 12.19
CA TYR A 214 -17.97 9.19 12.54
C TYR A 214 -18.10 7.69 12.17
N VAL A 215 -19.22 7.05 12.51
CA VAL A 215 -19.52 5.66 12.14
C VAL A 215 -19.61 5.50 10.63
N ARG A 216 -20.29 6.40 9.91
CA ARG A 216 -20.37 6.38 8.43
C ARG A 216 -19.00 6.43 7.80
N HIS A 217 -18.16 7.38 8.23
CA HIS A 217 -16.81 7.50 7.72
C HIS A 217 -15.99 6.24 8.01
N GLN A 218 -16.01 5.74 9.25
CA GLN A 218 -15.23 4.57 9.64
C GLN A 218 -15.74 3.26 9.01
N GLY A 219 -17.06 3.12 8.88
CA GLY A 219 -17.74 1.94 8.39
C GLY A 219 -17.79 1.84 6.87
N ILE A 220 -17.71 2.94 6.12
CA ILE A 220 -17.71 2.93 4.64
C ILE A 220 -16.29 2.94 4.09
N TRP A 221 -15.43 3.85 4.54
CA TRP A 221 -14.11 4.05 3.91
C TRP A 221 -13.11 2.94 4.25
N TYR A 222 -13.08 2.50 5.51
CA TYR A 222 -12.09 1.50 5.94
C TYR A 222 -12.47 0.06 5.61
N THR A 223 -13.72 -0.18 5.21
CA THR A 223 -14.23 -1.51 4.88
C THR A 223 -14.14 -1.80 3.39
N GLN A 224 -14.28 -0.78 2.54
CA GLN A 224 -14.00 -0.85 1.10
C GLN A 224 -12.55 -1.28 0.79
N LEU A 225 -11.64 -1.11 1.74
CA LEU A 225 -10.22 -1.48 1.61
C LEU A 225 -9.88 -2.83 2.27
N LEU A 226 -10.87 -3.56 2.79
CA LEU A 226 -10.65 -4.89 3.37
C LEU A 226 -10.71 -5.96 2.28
N PRO A 227 -9.76 -6.92 2.24
CA PRO A 227 -9.85 -8.09 1.38
C PRO A 227 -11.09 -8.93 1.67
N ASP A 228 -11.62 -9.60 0.65
CA ASP A 228 -12.83 -10.43 0.72
C ASP A 228 -12.75 -11.55 1.78
N ASP A 229 -11.54 -12.11 2.00
CA ASP A 229 -11.26 -13.12 3.04
C ASP A 229 -11.71 -12.67 4.44
N VAL A 230 -11.63 -11.37 4.73
CA VAL A 230 -11.98 -10.81 6.05
C VAL A 230 -13.51 -10.78 6.25
N PHE A 231 -14.28 -10.67 5.17
CA PHE A 231 -15.74 -10.77 5.20
C PHE A 231 -16.20 -12.23 5.29
N GLN A 232 -15.50 -13.16 4.64
CA GLN A 232 -15.77 -14.59 4.74
C GLN A 232 -15.51 -15.13 6.15
N GLU A 233 -14.37 -14.80 6.77
CA GLU A 233 -14.08 -15.15 8.17
C GLU A 233 -15.16 -14.59 9.14
N ALA A 234 -15.70 -13.41 8.86
CA ALA A 234 -16.73 -12.80 9.69
C ALA A 234 -18.08 -13.53 9.59
N GLY A 235 -18.46 -13.96 8.38
CA GLY A 235 -19.68 -14.76 8.16
C GLY A 235 -19.61 -16.17 8.76
N GLU A 236 -18.43 -16.82 8.73
CA GLU A 236 -18.23 -18.13 9.36
C GLU A 236 -18.33 -18.09 10.89
N LEU A 237 -17.95 -16.96 11.49
CA LEU A 237 -18.04 -16.71 12.93
C LEU A 237 -19.46 -16.40 13.41
N ASP A 238 -20.25 -15.67 12.62
CA ASP A 238 -21.67 -15.40 12.92
C ASP A 238 -22.54 -16.67 12.76
N ASN A 239 -22.16 -17.57 11.85
CA ASN A 239 -22.80 -18.88 11.69
C ASN A 239 -22.41 -19.91 12.77
N GLY A 240 -21.73 -19.49 13.84
CA GLY A 240 -21.40 -20.36 14.99
C GLY A 240 -20.52 -21.57 14.64
N ARG A 241 -19.90 -21.61 13.45
CA ARG A 241 -19.22 -22.81 12.93
C ARG A 241 -17.76 -22.96 13.34
N ILE A 242 -17.35 -22.26 14.39
CA ILE A 242 -16.05 -22.50 15.05
C ILE A 242 -16.32 -22.99 16.47
N LYS A 243 -16.26 -24.32 16.65
CA LYS A 243 -16.17 -24.95 17.98
C LYS A 243 -15.06 -24.25 18.76
N SER A 244 -15.43 -23.58 19.85
CA SER A 244 -14.48 -23.00 20.79
C SER A 244 -13.55 -24.12 21.29
N LYS A 245 -12.30 -24.15 20.84
CA LYS A 245 -11.26 -24.91 21.52
C LYS A 245 -10.95 -24.18 22.82
N ARG A 246 -11.45 -24.74 23.92
CA ARG A 246 -11.14 -24.31 25.29
C ARG A 246 -9.61 -24.30 25.51
N PRO A 247 -9.07 -23.34 26.28
CA PRO A 247 -7.67 -23.33 26.65
C PRO A 247 -7.44 -24.38 27.74
N GLY A 248 -6.83 -25.50 27.38
CA GLY A 248 -6.50 -26.57 28.31
C GLY A 248 -5.10 -27.09 28.06
N ALA A 249 -4.26 -26.91 29.08
CA ALA A 249 -3.02 -27.61 29.40
C ALA A 249 -1.90 -27.73 28.34
N ILE A 250 -0.70 -27.44 28.84
CA ILE A 250 0.61 -27.64 28.22
C ILE A 250 0.68 -29.02 27.55
N GLY A 251 0.71 -29.01 26.24
CA GLY A 251 1.14 -30.11 25.40
C GLY A 251 1.72 -29.47 24.15
N GLN A 252 3.03 -29.60 23.95
CA GLN A 252 3.71 -29.25 22.71
C GLN A 252 2.98 -29.96 21.56
N THR A 253 2.08 -29.25 20.90
CA THR A 253 1.57 -29.62 19.59
C THR A 253 2.17 -28.60 18.66
N LEU A 254 3.10 -29.07 17.83
CA LEU A 254 3.59 -28.35 16.68
C LEU A 254 2.36 -27.75 15.99
N ALA A 255 2.26 -26.42 16.03
CA ALA A 255 1.44 -25.72 15.07
C ALA A 255 2.07 -26.06 13.72
N THR A 256 1.39 -26.89 12.93
CA THR A 256 1.69 -27.02 11.51
C THR A 256 1.60 -25.60 10.95
N GLN A 257 2.76 -24.99 10.75
CA GLN A 257 2.89 -23.73 10.04
C GLN A 257 2.33 -24.01 8.66
N GLN A 258 1.17 -23.43 8.32
CA GLN A 258 0.88 -23.28 6.91
C GLN A 258 1.97 -22.37 6.35
N PRO A 259 2.75 -22.83 5.35
CA PRO A 259 3.79 -22.01 4.76
C PRO A 259 3.14 -20.71 4.22
N GLU A 260 3.70 -19.55 4.59
CA GLU A 260 3.32 -18.29 3.95
C GLU A 260 3.53 -18.48 2.43
N PRO A 261 2.56 -18.12 1.56
CA PRO A 261 2.71 -18.30 0.13
C PRO A 261 3.94 -17.53 -0.38
N PRO A 262 4.62 -18.03 -1.44
CA PRO A 262 5.79 -17.37 -2.01
C PRO A 262 5.45 -15.93 -2.41
N PHE A 263 6.42 -15.02 -2.26
CA PHE A 263 6.20 -13.59 -2.54
C PHE A 263 5.97 -13.32 -4.03
N TYR A 264 6.67 -14.05 -4.90
CA TYR A 264 6.50 -13.98 -6.35
C TYR A 264 5.58 -15.11 -6.85
N THR A 265 4.72 -14.78 -7.81
CA THR A 265 3.92 -15.77 -8.53
C THR A 265 4.86 -16.65 -9.37
N GLN A 266 4.81 -17.96 -9.16
CA GLN A 266 5.59 -18.87 -9.98
C GLN A 266 5.09 -18.85 -11.44
N PRO A 267 5.99 -18.86 -12.43
CA PRO A 267 5.59 -19.02 -13.81
C PRO A 267 4.89 -20.37 -13.96
N PHE A 268 3.75 -20.38 -14.62
CA PHE A 268 3.07 -21.63 -14.99
C PHE A 268 3.64 -22.13 -16.32
N ASP A 269 3.60 -23.45 -16.53
CA ASP A 269 3.98 -24.02 -17.82
C ASP A 269 2.88 -23.72 -18.85
N TYR A 270 3.20 -22.82 -19.78
CA TYR A 270 2.28 -22.43 -20.83
C TYR A 270 1.91 -23.61 -21.73
N ALA A 271 2.82 -24.57 -21.94
CA ALA A 271 2.54 -25.75 -22.76
C ALA A 271 1.54 -26.71 -22.08
N GLU A 272 1.57 -26.81 -20.76
CA GLU A 272 0.58 -27.60 -20.01
C GLU A 272 -0.78 -26.93 -20.01
N ASP A 273 -0.83 -25.60 -19.89
CA ASP A 273 -2.07 -24.83 -19.94
C ASP A 273 -2.78 -25.00 -21.29
N LEU A 274 -2.05 -24.88 -22.40
CA LEU A 274 -2.60 -25.08 -23.75
C LEU A 274 -3.23 -26.47 -23.94
N LYS A 275 -2.68 -27.51 -23.31
CA LYS A 275 -3.25 -28.88 -23.36
C LYS A 275 -4.56 -28.98 -22.58
N GLN A 276 -4.71 -28.21 -21.50
CA GLN A 276 -5.86 -28.28 -20.61
C GLN A 276 -7.03 -27.41 -21.07
N ILE A 277 -6.80 -26.43 -21.95
CA ILE A 277 -7.85 -25.56 -22.50
C ILE A 277 -8.88 -26.40 -23.25
N THR A 278 -10.16 -26.27 -22.89
CA THR A 278 -11.28 -26.81 -23.67
C THR A 278 -11.79 -25.71 -24.62
N VAL A 279 -11.74 -25.97 -25.94
CA VAL A 279 -12.05 -24.96 -26.97
C VAL A 279 -13.51 -24.50 -26.90
N ASP A 280 -14.45 -25.44 -26.77
CA ASP A 280 -15.88 -25.11 -26.77
C ASP A 280 -16.28 -24.27 -25.55
N SER A 281 -15.80 -24.65 -24.35
CA SER A 281 -16.11 -23.91 -23.12
C SER A 281 -15.46 -22.53 -23.09
N THR A 282 -14.26 -22.37 -23.66
CA THR A 282 -13.60 -21.07 -23.76
C THR A 282 -14.28 -20.17 -24.79
N LEU A 283 -14.76 -20.70 -25.92
CA LEU A 283 -15.56 -19.95 -26.88
C LEU A 283 -16.91 -19.49 -26.32
N GLU A 284 -17.57 -20.33 -25.52
CA GLU A 284 -18.79 -19.93 -24.79
C GLU A 284 -18.50 -18.81 -23.79
N GLY A 285 -17.45 -18.95 -22.97
CA GLY A 285 -17.05 -17.91 -22.03
C GLY A 285 -16.60 -16.62 -22.70
N ILE A 286 -16.01 -16.67 -23.90
CA ILE A 286 -15.72 -15.47 -24.72
C ILE A 286 -17.01 -14.73 -25.07
N LYS A 287 -18.06 -15.43 -25.51
CA LYS A 287 -19.33 -14.82 -25.88
C LYS A 287 -20.02 -14.17 -24.67
N GLU A 288 -19.98 -14.82 -23.51
CA GLU A 288 -20.52 -14.28 -22.26
C GLU A 288 -19.78 -13.00 -21.84
N MET A 289 -18.44 -13.03 -21.84
CA MET A 289 -17.63 -11.85 -21.53
C MET A 289 -17.79 -10.71 -22.55
N GLU A 290 -18.03 -11.03 -23.83
CA GLU A 290 -18.34 -10.02 -24.84
C GLU A 290 -19.68 -9.34 -24.60
N ALA A 291 -20.70 -10.09 -24.17
CA ALA A 291 -21.99 -9.54 -23.77
C ALA A 291 -21.84 -8.65 -22.52
N GLU A 292 -21.17 -9.15 -21.46
CA GLU A 292 -20.92 -8.39 -20.23
C GLU A 292 -20.12 -7.11 -20.50
N LYS A 293 -19.07 -7.20 -21.34
CA LYS A 293 -18.30 -6.03 -21.75
C LYS A 293 -19.20 -4.99 -22.43
N LYS A 294 -20.08 -5.42 -23.34
CA LYS A 294 -20.98 -4.51 -24.05
C LYS A 294 -21.92 -3.81 -23.06
N GLU A 295 -22.53 -4.56 -22.13
CA GLU A 295 -23.40 -4.00 -21.10
C GLU A 295 -22.65 -2.97 -20.23
N LEU A 296 -21.43 -3.27 -19.78
CA LEU A 296 -20.61 -2.33 -19.00
C LEU A 296 -20.27 -1.06 -19.77
N LEU A 297 -20.04 -1.16 -21.08
CA LEU A 297 -19.75 -0.01 -21.94
C LEU A 297 -21.00 0.84 -22.19
N ASP A 298 -22.15 0.21 -22.46
CA ASP A 298 -23.43 0.89 -22.64
C ASP A 298 -23.82 1.67 -21.37
N GLU A 299 -23.64 1.07 -20.19
CA GLU A 299 -23.85 1.73 -18.89
C GLU A 299 -22.84 2.86 -18.62
N ALA A 300 -21.57 2.67 -18.99
CA ALA A 300 -20.57 3.73 -18.88
C ALA A 300 -20.92 4.92 -19.79
N ASP A 301 -21.34 4.69 -21.03
CA ASP A 301 -21.74 5.77 -21.95
C ASP A 301 -22.99 6.51 -21.46
N TYR A 302 -23.94 5.78 -20.86
CA TYR A 302 -25.08 6.41 -20.19
C TYR A 302 -24.65 7.33 -19.04
N LEU A 303 -23.74 6.87 -18.16
CA LEU A 303 -23.22 7.71 -17.07
C LEU A 303 -22.43 8.92 -17.60
N LEU A 304 -21.71 8.78 -18.71
CA LEU A 304 -21.00 9.89 -19.34
C LEU A 304 -21.97 10.96 -19.83
N PHE A 305 -23.04 10.55 -20.52
CA PHE A 305 -24.11 11.44 -20.97
C PHE A 305 -24.79 12.13 -19.78
N PHE A 306 -25.17 11.35 -18.76
CA PHE A 306 -25.80 11.86 -17.55
C PHE A 306 -24.92 12.89 -16.83
N ASN A 307 -23.62 12.63 -16.72
CA ASN A 307 -22.68 13.57 -16.11
C ASN A 307 -22.51 14.84 -16.94
N ALA A 308 -22.45 14.73 -18.27
CA ALA A 308 -22.39 15.89 -19.15
C ALA A 308 -23.61 16.79 -18.97
N GLN A 309 -24.80 16.20 -18.83
CA GLN A 309 -26.03 16.93 -18.51
C GLN A 309 -25.95 17.61 -17.13
N GLN A 310 -25.49 16.92 -16.09
CA GLN A 310 -25.31 17.52 -14.76
C GLN A 310 -24.32 18.68 -14.76
N LYS A 311 -23.20 18.55 -15.48
CA LYS A 311 -22.21 19.61 -15.67
C LYS A 311 -22.81 20.80 -16.41
N TYR A 312 -23.62 20.55 -17.44
CA TYR A 312 -24.35 21.59 -18.16
C TYR A 312 -25.32 22.34 -17.24
N ASP A 313 -26.17 21.62 -16.51
CA ASP A 313 -27.17 22.17 -15.60
C ASP A 313 -26.55 22.95 -14.43
N TYR A 314 -25.38 22.51 -13.96
CA TYR A 314 -24.60 23.22 -12.95
C TYR A 314 -24.07 24.56 -13.48
N CYS A 315 -23.51 24.57 -14.68
CA CYS A 315 -22.93 25.78 -15.29
C CYS A 315 -23.99 26.80 -15.74
N HIS A 316 -25.18 26.33 -16.15
CA HIS A 316 -26.25 27.17 -16.71
C HIS A 316 -27.38 27.44 -15.71
N HIS A 317 -27.16 27.22 -14.42
CA HIS A 317 -28.15 27.54 -13.41
C HIS A 317 -28.31 29.06 -13.27
N VAL A 318 -29.50 29.59 -13.62
CA VAL A 318 -29.78 31.03 -13.75
C VAL A 318 -30.07 31.72 -12.40
N GLY A 319 -30.16 30.98 -11.29
CA GLY A 319 -30.47 31.51 -9.95
C GLY A 319 -29.28 31.56 -8.98
N PRO A 320 -29.35 32.36 -7.90
CA PRO A 320 -28.36 32.33 -6.83
C PRO A 320 -28.38 30.96 -6.13
N MET A 321 -27.32 30.19 -6.28
CA MET A 321 -27.16 28.89 -5.64
C MET A 321 -26.51 29.03 -4.26
N ASP A 322 -27.14 28.43 -3.25
CA ASP A 322 -26.59 28.32 -1.90
C ASP A 322 -25.29 27.46 -1.90
N GLN A 323 -24.40 27.69 -0.93
CA GLN A 323 -23.12 26.99 -0.84
C GLN A 323 -23.29 25.49 -0.61
N ASP A 324 -24.30 25.08 0.15
CA ASP A 324 -24.56 23.68 0.42
C ASP A 324 -25.10 22.95 -0.82
N GLU A 325 -26.00 23.60 -1.57
CA GLU A 325 -26.48 23.10 -2.86
C GLU A 325 -25.33 23.02 -3.89
N ARG A 326 -24.42 23.99 -3.89
CA ARG A 326 -23.20 23.96 -4.71
C ARG A 326 -22.32 22.76 -4.41
N ARG A 327 -22.07 22.50 -3.13
CA ARG A 327 -21.27 21.35 -2.70
C ARG A 327 -21.95 20.03 -3.06
N ARG A 328 -23.27 19.94 -2.86
CA ARG A 328 -24.05 18.77 -3.22
C ARG A 328 -23.90 18.42 -4.71
N ARG A 329 -24.16 19.38 -5.62
CA ARG A 329 -24.08 19.13 -7.07
C ARG A 329 -22.66 18.78 -7.54
N LEU A 330 -21.62 19.42 -6.99
CA LEU A 330 -20.23 19.07 -7.30
C LEU A 330 -19.89 17.65 -6.82
N ASN A 331 -20.39 17.23 -5.66
CA ASN A 331 -20.18 15.88 -5.16
C ASN A 331 -20.96 14.83 -5.98
N GLU A 332 -22.16 15.17 -6.46
CA GLU A 332 -22.94 14.31 -7.37
C GLU A 332 -22.16 14.10 -8.69
N ILE A 333 -21.67 15.18 -9.32
CA ILE A 333 -20.82 15.12 -10.52
C ILE A 333 -19.58 14.23 -10.29
N LEU A 334 -18.88 14.44 -9.18
CA LEU A 334 -17.69 13.65 -8.83
C LEU A 334 -18.01 12.16 -8.65
N LEU A 335 -19.14 11.84 -8.00
CA LEU A 335 -19.57 10.47 -7.78
C LEU A 335 -19.85 9.76 -9.12
N VAL A 336 -20.50 10.45 -10.05
CA VAL A 336 -20.77 9.90 -11.39
C VAL A 336 -19.46 9.69 -12.16
N ASP A 337 -18.51 10.64 -12.09
CA ASP A 337 -17.17 10.46 -12.69
C ASP A 337 -16.43 9.24 -12.11
N ILE A 338 -16.52 8.99 -10.80
CA ILE A 338 -15.92 7.81 -10.17
C ILE A 338 -16.61 6.52 -10.64
N ALA A 339 -17.95 6.50 -10.70
CA ALA A 339 -18.71 5.34 -11.17
C ALA A 339 -18.40 5.01 -12.63
N TRP A 340 -18.33 6.03 -13.50
CA TRP A 340 -17.93 5.90 -14.89
C TRP A 340 -16.55 5.24 -15.05
N ASN A 341 -15.53 5.75 -14.32
CA ASN A 341 -14.18 5.20 -14.36
C ASN A 341 -14.15 3.73 -13.92
N ARG A 342 -14.98 3.34 -12.93
CA ARG A 342 -15.05 1.95 -12.46
C ARG A 342 -15.62 1.01 -13.52
N LEU A 343 -16.74 1.39 -14.16
CA LEU A 343 -17.33 0.60 -15.24
C LEU A 343 -16.36 0.48 -16.42
N ARG A 344 -15.68 1.58 -16.77
CA ARG A 344 -14.69 1.57 -17.85
C ARG A 344 -13.51 0.67 -17.54
N ASN A 345 -12.94 0.77 -16.35
CA ASN A 345 -11.84 -0.11 -15.92
C ASN A 345 -12.25 -1.58 -15.88
N ALA A 346 -13.50 -1.89 -15.50
CA ALA A 346 -14.02 -3.26 -15.54
C ALA A 346 -14.13 -3.77 -16.99
N ALA A 347 -14.64 -2.96 -17.91
CA ALA A 347 -14.70 -3.30 -19.34
C ALA A 347 -13.30 -3.47 -19.96
N ASP A 348 -12.32 -2.66 -19.56
CA ASP A 348 -10.94 -2.77 -20.01
C ASP A 348 -10.28 -4.05 -19.45
N ALA A 349 -10.58 -4.43 -18.20
CA ALA A 349 -10.12 -5.70 -17.62
C ALA A 349 -10.70 -6.91 -18.35
N ILE A 350 -11.99 -6.89 -18.72
CA ILE A 350 -12.59 -7.93 -19.56
C ILE A 350 -11.92 -7.95 -20.94
N THR A 351 -11.64 -6.78 -21.52
CA THR A 351 -10.95 -6.69 -22.81
C THR A 351 -9.58 -7.36 -22.77
N LEU A 352 -8.79 -7.14 -21.71
CA LEU A 352 -7.49 -7.79 -21.51
C LEU A 352 -7.64 -9.32 -21.44
N ARG A 353 -8.62 -9.83 -20.67
CA ARG A 353 -8.89 -11.27 -20.58
C ARG A 353 -9.31 -11.86 -21.93
N LEU A 354 -10.21 -11.19 -22.65
CA LEU A 354 -10.63 -11.59 -23.98
C LEU A 354 -9.45 -11.66 -24.95
N THR A 355 -8.53 -10.68 -24.91
CA THR A 355 -7.32 -10.74 -25.74
C THR A 355 -6.43 -11.93 -25.39
N GLN A 356 -6.26 -12.21 -24.09
CA GLN A 356 -5.47 -13.37 -23.64
C GLN A 356 -6.08 -14.69 -24.08
N TRP A 357 -7.41 -14.86 -23.94
CA TRP A 357 -8.11 -16.08 -24.35
C TRP A 357 -8.13 -16.27 -25.87
N ARG A 358 -8.29 -15.20 -26.65
CA ARG A 358 -8.21 -15.27 -28.11
C ARG A 358 -6.80 -15.67 -28.56
N ILE A 359 -5.77 -15.11 -27.93
CA ILE A 359 -4.37 -15.46 -28.19
C ILE A 359 -4.09 -16.91 -27.78
N SER A 360 -4.57 -17.38 -26.62
CA SER A 360 -4.36 -18.76 -26.21
C SER A 360 -5.08 -19.76 -27.12
N LEU A 361 -6.27 -19.43 -27.63
CA LEU A 361 -6.96 -20.24 -28.64
C LEU A 361 -6.21 -20.25 -29.97
N GLN A 362 -5.68 -19.11 -30.42
CA GLN A 362 -4.83 -19.01 -31.61
C GLN A 362 -3.58 -19.90 -31.46
N HIS A 363 -2.88 -19.76 -30.33
CA HIS A 363 -1.72 -20.59 -30.00
C HIS A 363 -2.08 -22.07 -29.91
N LYS A 364 -3.23 -22.43 -29.34
CA LYS A 364 -3.68 -23.81 -29.29
C LYS A 364 -3.93 -24.39 -30.69
N ALA A 365 -4.62 -23.63 -31.55
CA ALA A 365 -4.87 -24.05 -32.93
C ALA A 365 -3.56 -24.24 -33.72
N ALA A 366 -2.61 -23.30 -33.59
CA ALA A 366 -1.29 -23.40 -34.21
C ALA A 366 -0.47 -24.58 -33.63
N TRP A 367 -0.54 -24.82 -32.32
CA TRP A 367 0.12 -25.97 -31.66
C TRP A 367 -0.43 -27.29 -32.21
N GLU A 368 -1.75 -27.45 -32.30
CA GLU A 368 -2.37 -28.67 -32.80
C GLU A 368 -2.09 -28.90 -34.31
N ALA A 369 -2.01 -27.82 -35.10
CA ALA A 369 -1.67 -27.86 -36.53
C ALA A 369 -0.18 -28.18 -36.80
N SER A 370 0.73 -27.71 -35.93
CA SER A 370 2.19 -27.89 -36.06
C SER A 370 2.70 -29.34 -35.92
N ASN A 371 1.82 -30.28 -35.55
CA ASN A 371 2.11 -31.73 -35.64
C ASN A 371 2.38 -32.22 -37.09
N SER A 372 2.27 -31.33 -38.08
CA SER A 372 2.48 -31.58 -39.51
C SER A 372 3.91 -31.29 -40.03
N GLY A 373 4.79 -30.69 -39.22
CA GLY A 373 6.23 -30.59 -39.51
C GLY A 373 6.75 -29.28 -40.12
N ASP A 374 5.89 -28.26 -40.31
CA ASP A 374 6.30 -26.92 -40.77
C ASP A 374 6.31 -25.88 -39.62
N ASP A 375 7.25 -24.94 -39.67
CA ASP A 375 7.40 -23.85 -38.69
C ASP A 375 6.35 -22.74 -38.91
N HIS A 376 5.21 -22.85 -38.23
CA HIS A 376 4.09 -21.89 -38.32
C HIS A 376 4.18 -20.72 -37.32
N VAL A 377 5.35 -20.10 -37.15
CA VAL A 377 5.54 -18.99 -36.20
C VAL A 377 4.66 -17.78 -36.52
N ASP A 378 4.39 -17.52 -37.81
CA ASP A 378 3.55 -16.40 -38.23
C ASP A 378 2.08 -16.57 -37.83
N GLU A 379 1.59 -17.82 -37.73
CA GLU A 379 0.24 -18.13 -37.24
C GLU A 379 0.16 -18.06 -35.71
N TRP A 380 1.30 -18.15 -35.03
CA TRP A 380 1.41 -18.01 -33.59
C TRP A 380 1.34 -16.54 -33.14
N LEU A 381 1.92 -15.62 -33.91
CA LEU A 381 2.02 -14.23 -33.50
C LEU A 381 0.68 -13.47 -33.63
N PRO A 382 0.38 -12.53 -32.70
CA PRO A 382 -0.80 -11.70 -32.83
C PRO A 382 -0.65 -10.78 -34.05
N LYS A 383 -1.72 -10.67 -34.86
CA LYS A 383 -1.75 -9.76 -36.01
C LYS A 383 -1.81 -8.31 -35.50
N PRO A 384 -0.81 -7.47 -35.83
CA PRO A 384 -0.84 -6.08 -35.38
C PRO A 384 -1.79 -5.24 -36.23
N ASP A 385 -2.80 -4.65 -35.61
CA ASP A 385 -3.73 -3.77 -36.33
C ASP A 385 -3.17 -2.35 -36.56
N ARG A 386 -2.19 -1.92 -35.75
CA ARG A 386 -1.74 -0.51 -35.68
C ARG A 386 -0.23 -0.30 -35.67
N ILE A 387 0.55 -1.37 -35.51
CA ILE A 387 1.99 -1.27 -35.28
C ILE A 387 2.70 -2.05 -36.37
N ASP A 388 3.56 -1.38 -37.13
CA ASP A 388 4.57 -2.06 -37.93
C ASP A 388 5.75 -2.40 -37.00
N PHE A 389 5.92 -3.69 -36.69
CA PHE A 389 6.99 -4.17 -35.81
C PHE A 389 8.39 -3.91 -36.37
N VAL A 390 8.53 -3.70 -37.68
CA VAL A 390 9.82 -3.43 -38.32
C VAL A 390 10.28 -1.99 -38.06
N SER A 391 9.34 -1.04 -38.01
CA SER A 391 9.64 0.38 -37.84
C SER A 391 9.37 0.91 -36.42
N HIS A 392 8.74 0.12 -35.55
CA HIS A 392 8.35 0.57 -34.21
C HIS A 392 9.54 0.69 -33.26
N LYS A 393 9.65 1.85 -32.60
CA LYS A 393 10.61 2.09 -31.51
C LYS A 393 9.95 1.83 -30.15
N PRO A 394 10.33 0.78 -29.41
CA PRO A 394 9.68 0.41 -28.15
C PRO A 394 10.13 1.28 -26.96
N THR A 395 10.12 2.61 -27.10
CA THR A 395 10.67 3.55 -26.10
C THR A 395 9.91 3.49 -24.77
N LEU A 396 8.57 3.46 -24.81
CA LEU A 396 7.74 3.38 -23.61
C LEU A 396 7.84 2.01 -22.94
N SER A 397 7.93 0.94 -23.73
CA SER A 397 8.12 -0.42 -23.22
C SER A 397 9.46 -0.58 -22.50
N VAL A 398 10.55 -0.02 -23.07
CA VAL A 398 11.86 0.01 -22.39
C VAL A 398 11.78 0.77 -21.06
N GLN A 399 11.11 1.92 -21.02
CA GLN A 399 10.95 2.71 -19.79
C GLN A 399 10.19 1.94 -18.70
N GLU A 400 9.09 1.29 -19.06
CA GLU A 400 8.28 0.56 -18.07
C GLU A 400 9.00 -0.69 -17.56
N VAL A 401 9.68 -1.44 -18.44
CA VAL A 401 10.49 -2.59 -18.02
C VAL A 401 11.68 -2.16 -17.15
N ALA A 402 12.34 -1.05 -17.48
CA ALA A 402 13.42 -0.50 -16.65
C ALA A 402 12.93 -0.04 -15.27
N LYS A 403 11.73 0.53 -15.21
CA LYS A 403 11.09 0.90 -13.94
C LYS A 403 10.79 -0.34 -13.09
N MET A 404 10.18 -1.37 -13.69
CA MET A 404 9.91 -2.65 -13.01
C MET A 404 11.20 -3.33 -12.53
N GLN A 405 12.26 -3.33 -13.34
CA GLN A 405 13.58 -3.83 -12.97
C GLN A 405 14.12 -3.10 -11.72
N GLY A 406 13.98 -1.77 -11.67
CA GLY A 406 14.37 -0.97 -10.51
C GLY A 406 13.56 -1.28 -9.25
N GLU A 407 12.25 -1.50 -9.37
CA GLU A 407 11.38 -1.90 -8.25
C GLU A 407 11.78 -3.30 -7.72
N ILE A 408 12.02 -4.27 -8.61
CA ILE A 408 12.46 -5.63 -8.24
C ILE A 408 13.85 -5.62 -7.59
N ASP A 409 14.82 -4.85 -8.09
CA ASP A 409 16.15 -4.73 -7.48
C ASP A 409 16.06 -4.15 -6.06
N LEU A 410 15.21 -3.15 -5.83
CA LEU A 410 14.96 -2.63 -4.49
C LEU A 410 14.36 -3.70 -3.57
N GLU A 411 13.38 -4.46 -4.05
CA GLU A 411 12.75 -5.56 -3.30
C GLU A 411 13.75 -6.67 -2.95
N VAL A 412 14.55 -7.14 -3.91
CA VAL A 412 15.62 -8.12 -3.70
C VAL A 412 16.60 -7.63 -2.63
N ARG A 413 17.06 -6.38 -2.72
CA ARG A 413 17.95 -5.80 -1.69
C ARG A 413 17.28 -5.74 -0.32
N THR A 414 15.97 -5.51 -0.25
CA THR A 414 15.26 -5.57 1.03
C THR A 414 15.22 -6.98 1.59
N PHE A 415 14.98 -8.00 0.77
CA PHE A 415 14.99 -9.40 1.21
C PHE A 415 16.38 -9.86 1.65
N GLU A 416 17.43 -9.50 0.92
CA GLU A 416 18.82 -9.81 1.30
C GLU A 416 19.20 -9.21 2.65
N ARG A 417 18.82 -7.96 2.91
CA ARG A 417 19.02 -7.32 4.23
C ARG A 417 18.30 -8.10 5.33
N LEU A 418 17.04 -8.48 5.10
CA LEU A 418 16.24 -9.25 6.04
C LEU A 418 16.77 -10.68 6.25
N CYS A 419 17.49 -11.26 5.29
CA CYS A 419 18.16 -12.56 5.45
C CYS A 419 19.34 -12.50 6.44
N THR A 420 20.06 -11.37 6.46
CA THR A 420 21.20 -11.16 7.36
C THR A 420 20.80 -10.80 8.80
N ASP A 421 19.54 -10.41 9.01
CA ASP A 421 19.02 -10.01 10.31
C ASP A 421 18.90 -11.21 11.26
N GLN A 422 19.83 -11.32 12.22
CA GLN A 422 19.86 -12.39 13.22
C GLN A 422 18.62 -12.41 14.15
N ILE A 423 17.82 -11.35 14.11
CA ILE A 423 16.58 -11.17 14.87
C ILE A 423 15.43 -12.02 14.28
N LEU A 424 15.51 -12.40 12.99
CA LEU A 424 14.50 -13.19 12.32
C LEU A 424 14.67 -14.71 12.58
N PRO A 425 13.56 -15.46 12.80
CA PRO A 425 13.59 -16.92 12.88
C PRO A 425 14.28 -17.54 11.66
N LYS A 426 14.98 -18.67 11.83
CA LYS A 426 15.70 -19.34 10.74
C LYS A 426 14.80 -19.65 9.53
N GLU A 427 13.62 -20.20 9.76
CA GLU A 427 12.63 -20.51 8.71
C GLU A 427 12.23 -19.27 7.89
N ARG A 428 12.07 -18.11 8.55
CA ARG A 428 11.76 -16.86 7.85
C ARG A 428 12.96 -16.28 7.11
N ARG A 429 14.18 -16.50 7.60
CA ARG A 429 15.38 -16.12 6.86
C ARG A 429 15.57 -17.01 5.63
N GLU A 430 15.26 -18.28 5.73
CA GLU A 430 15.27 -19.23 4.61
C GLU A 430 14.20 -18.86 3.58
N GLN A 431 12.98 -18.54 4.01
CA GLN A 431 11.94 -18.05 3.10
C GLN A 431 12.33 -16.74 2.42
N ARG A 432 12.88 -15.77 3.16
CA ARG A 432 13.36 -14.50 2.57
C ARG A 432 14.54 -14.72 1.63
N ARG A 433 15.33 -15.76 1.87
CA ARG A 433 16.44 -16.15 0.99
C ARG A 433 15.89 -16.73 -0.30
N GLN A 434 14.87 -17.58 -0.22
CA GLN A 434 14.13 -18.08 -1.38
C GLN A 434 13.48 -16.92 -2.14
N ASP A 435 12.76 -16.02 -1.46
CA ASP A 435 12.18 -14.81 -2.10
C ASP A 435 13.26 -13.96 -2.80
N ALA A 436 14.44 -13.80 -2.19
CA ALA A 436 15.55 -13.06 -2.82
C ALA A 436 16.14 -13.81 -4.02
N GLU A 437 16.23 -15.14 -3.96
CA GLU A 437 16.70 -15.98 -5.07
C GLU A 437 15.70 -15.94 -6.24
N ASP A 438 14.40 -16.06 -5.96
CA ASP A 438 13.32 -15.93 -6.96
C ASP A 438 13.31 -14.53 -7.57
N GLY A 439 13.44 -13.49 -6.76
CA GLY A 439 13.53 -12.11 -7.24
C GLY A 439 14.76 -11.87 -8.13
N ARG A 440 15.90 -12.52 -7.85
CA ARG A 440 17.08 -12.47 -8.74
C ARG A 440 16.84 -13.18 -10.06
N VAL A 441 16.08 -14.27 -10.08
CA VAL A 441 15.69 -14.94 -11.33
C VAL A 441 14.82 -14.02 -12.18
N ILE A 442 13.82 -13.37 -11.57
CA ILE A 442 12.96 -12.41 -12.25
C ILE A 442 13.76 -11.17 -12.72
N LEU A 443 14.71 -10.69 -11.91
CA LEU A 443 15.57 -9.58 -12.29
C LEU A 443 16.40 -9.90 -13.54
N ARG A 444 17.00 -11.10 -13.63
CA ARG A 444 17.70 -11.54 -14.85
C ARG A 444 16.76 -11.66 -16.04
N ALA A 445 15.52 -12.11 -15.82
CA ALA A 445 14.52 -12.16 -16.88
C ALA A 445 14.17 -10.74 -17.37
N ALA A 446 14.01 -9.78 -16.45
CA ALA A 446 13.80 -8.37 -16.77
C ALA A 446 15.00 -7.79 -17.55
N ASP A 447 16.24 -8.09 -17.15
CA ASP A 447 17.47 -7.70 -17.87
C ASP A 447 17.48 -8.25 -19.29
N HIS A 448 17.12 -9.52 -19.48
CA HIS A 448 17.04 -10.14 -20.80
C HIS A 448 15.97 -9.52 -21.68
N VAL A 449 14.78 -9.21 -21.12
CA VAL A 449 13.71 -8.54 -21.85
C VAL A 449 14.12 -7.12 -22.23
N LEU A 450 14.70 -6.38 -21.28
CA LEU A 450 15.20 -5.02 -21.50
C LEU A 450 16.27 -5.01 -22.59
N PHE A 451 17.24 -5.92 -22.53
CA PHE A 451 18.26 -6.08 -23.57
C PHE A 451 17.65 -6.37 -24.95
N LYS A 452 16.64 -7.25 -25.04
CA LYS A 452 15.94 -7.53 -26.30
C LYS A 452 15.22 -6.28 -26.85
N LEU A 453 14.53 -5.53 -25.99
CA LEU A 453 13.83 -4.30 -26.38
C LEU A 453 14.80 -3.19 -26.78
N GLU A 454 15.92 -3.04 -26.08
CA GLU A 454 16.98 -2.10 -26.43
C GLU A 454 17.66 -2.48 -27.74
N LYS A 455 17.91 -3.77 -27.99
CA LYS A 455 18.44 -4.25 -29.27
C LYS A 455 17.48 -3.92 -30.41
N ALA A 456 16.17 -4.15 -30.23
CA ALA A 456 15.15 -3.80 -31.23
C ALA A 456 15.07 -2.28 -31.46
N ARG A 457 15.17 -1.48 -30.41
CA ARG A 457 15.25 -0.01 -30.54
C ARG A 457 16.50 0.42 -31.32
N ASN A 458 17.66 -0.13 -30.97
CA ASN A 458 18.94 0.21 -31.60
C ASN A 458 19.00 -0.24 -33.07
N SER A 459 18.37 -1.37 -33.43
CA SER A 459 18.27 -1.78 -34.83
C SER A 459 17.49 -0.74 -35.64
N VAL A 460 16.33 -0.29 -35.16
CA VAL A 460 15.55 0.75 -35.85
C VAL A 460 16.33 2.07 -35.95
N GLU A 461 16.98 2.51 -34.86
CA GLU A 461 17.82 3.71 -34.88
C GLU A 461 19.02 3.60 -35.83
N SER A 462 19.60 2.40 -35.98
CA SER A 462 20.69 2.16 -36.94
C SER A 462 20.21 2.17 -38.39
N PHE A 463 19.02 1.63 -38.66
CA PHE A 463 18.41 1.67 -39.99
C PHE A 463 18.06 3.10 -40.40
N GLU A 464 17.50 3.91 -39.50
CA GLU A 464 17.23 5.33 -39.78
C GLU A 464 18.51 6.12 -40.04
N LYS A 465 19.59 5.89 -39.28
CA LYS A 465 20.89 6.55 -39.50
C LYS A 465 21.53 6.15 -40.83
N ASN A 466 21.37 4.89 -41.25
CA ASN A 466 21.90 4.39 -42.52
C ASN A 466 21.05 4.81 -43.72
N ALA A 467 19.73 4.99 -43.55
CA ALA A 467 18.83 5.50 -44.58
C ALA A 467 18.96 7.02 -44.76
N GLY A 468 19.11 7.78 -43.67
CA GLY A 468 19.32 9.23 -43.69
C GLY A 468 20.67 9.69 -44.27
N GLY A 469 21.61 8.76 -44.50
CA GLY A 469 22.89 9.03 -45.17
C GLY A 469 22.85 8.88 -46.70
N ARG A 470 21.73 8.50 -47.30
CA ARG A 470 21.58 8.30 -48.75
C ARG A 470 20.65 9.29 -49.46
N GLU A 471 20.01 10.20 -48.75
CA GLU A 471 19.19 11.26 -49.34
C GLU A 471 19.93 12.61 -49.37
N SER A 472 20.99 12.68 -50.16
CA SER A 472 21.45 13.94 -50.75
C SER A 472 22.02 13.64 -52.13
N ASP A 473 21.15 13.25 -53.07
CA ASP A 473 21.32 13.45 -54.53
C ASP A 473 20.15 12.78 -55.27
N ALA A 474 18.95 13.36 -55.20
CA ALA A 474 17.91 13.24 -56.23
C ALA A 474 16.75 14.20 -55.91
N ALA A 475 16.84 15.42 -56.46
CA ALA A 475 15.67 16.29 -56.54
C ALA A 475 14.74 15.86 -57.70
N ALA A 476 13.45 16.15 -57.49
CA ALA A 476 12.37 16.36 -58.48
C ALA A 476 11.49 15.16 -58.90
N SER A 477 10.33 15.00 -58.25
CA SER A 477 9.00 15.39 -58.81
C SER A 477 7.83 14.81 -57.99
N PRO A 478 6.71 15.54 -57.80
CA PRO A 478 5.54 15.04 -57.08
C PRO A 478 4.43 14.59 -58.02
N SER A 479 3.88 13.38 -57.86
CA SER A 479 2.46 13.12 -58.17
C SER A 479 1.95 11.77 -57.66
N ALA A 480 0.75 11.83 -57.09
CA ALA A 480 -0.35 10.87 -57.19
C ALA A 480 -0.34 9.56 -56.38
N ILE A 481 -1.28 9.57 -55.43
CA ILE A 481 -2.07 8.51 -54.79
C ILE A 481 -2.31 7.26 -55.67
N GLU A 482 -2.00 6.06 -55.14
CA GLU A 482 -2.92 4.92 -54.94
C GLU A 482 -2.21 3.75 -54.21
N PRO A 483 -2.85 3.02 -53.28
CA PRO A 483 -2.25 1.88 -52.59
C PRO A 483 -2.53 0.59 -53.35
N THR A 484 -1.50 -0.04 -53.91
CA THR A 484 -1.58 -1.42 -54.44
C THR A 484 -0.89 -2.39 -53.49
N ALA A 485 -1.60 -3.47 -53.18
CA ALA A 485 -1.10 -4.60 -52.39
C ALA A 485 -0.15 -5.48 -53.23
N THR A 486 1.07 -5.67 -52.75
CA THR A 486 2.01 -6.76 -53.10
C THR A 486 2.96 -6.87 -51.90
N GLY A 487 3.06 -7.96 -51.16
CA GLY A 487 3.29 -9.30 -51.69
C GLY A 487 4.73 -9.43 -52.18
N THR A 488 5.72 -9.19 -51.31
CA THR A 488 7.12 -9.52 -51.60
C THR A 488 7.88 -9.80 -50.30
N THR A 489 8.12 -11.08 -50.04
CA THR A 489 9.18 -11.58 -49.16
C THR A 489 10.52 -11.06 -49.69
N GLY A 490 10.99 -9.96 -49.12
CA GLY A 490 12.29 -9.40 -49.46
C GLY A 490 13.43 -10.18 -48.79
N PRO A 491 14.68 -10.05 -49.30
CA PRO A 491 15.90 -10.67 -48.76
C PRO A 491 16.21 -10.30 -47.29
N MET A 492 15.43 -9.41 -46.68
CA MET A 492 15.46 -9.06 -45.26
C MET A 492 14.81 -10.10 -44.34
N ALA A 493 13.79 -10.84 -44.81
CA ALA A 493 13.16 -11.89 -44.01
C ALA A 493 14.10 -13.11 -43.88
N GLU A 494 14.75 -13.50 -44.98
CA GLU A 494 15.76 -14.58 -44.98
C GLU A 494 16.98 -14.24 -44.12
N ALA A 495 17.43 -12.98 -44.09
CA ALA A 495 18.59 -12.59 -43.29
C ALA A 495 18.32 -12.61 -41.77
N ALA A 496 17.10 -12.27 -41.35
CA ALA A 496 16.68 -12.33 -39.94
C ALA A 496 16.47 -13.78 -39.47
N ILE A 497 15.86 -14.61 -40.31
CA ILE A 497 15.65 -16.04 -40.04
C ILE A 497 17.00 -16.80 -40.00
N GLN A 498 17.93 -16.52 -40.93
CA GLN A 498 19.27 -17.13 -40.91
C GLN A 498 20.13 -16.71 -39.71
N ALA A 499 19.93 -15.51 -39.16
CA ALA A 499 20.61 -15.07 -37.94
C ALA A 499 20.07 -15.78 -36.68
N MET A 500 18.80 -16.17 -36.68
CA MET A 500 18.17 -16.95 -35.60
C MET A 500 18.55 -18.43 -35.70
N GLU A 501 18.51 -19.05 -36.88
CA GLU A 501 18.94 -20.44 -37.10
C GLU A 501 20.43 -20.68 -36.81
N LYS A 502 21.32 -19.71 -37.14
CA LYS A 502 22.75 -19.81 -36.80
C LYS A 502 23.00 -19.82 -35.29
N PHE A 503 22.12 -19.18 -34.51
CA PHE A 503 22.25 -19.13 -33.06
C PHE A 503 21.72 -20.41 -32.41
N GLU A 504 20.64 -20.99 -32.95
CA GLU A 504 20.08 -22.27 -32.48
C GLU A 504 21.04 -23.45 -32.73
N LYS A 505 21.70 -23.49 -33.90
CA LYS A 505 22.76 -24.48 -34.19
C LYS A 505 23.99 -24.34 -33.30
N SER A 506 24.26 -23.15 -32.75
CA SER A 506 25.36 -22.94 -31.80
C SER A 506 25.04 -23.40 -30.37
N GLN A 507 23.76 -23.59 -30.03
CA GLN A 507 23.35 -24.18 -28.75
C GLN A 507 23.30 -25.71 -28.76
N VAL A 508 23.09 -26.34 -29.92
CA VAL A 508 23.00 -27.81 -30.05
C VAL A 508 24.39 -28.49 -30.06
N ASN A 509 25.44 -27.80 -30.53
CA ASN A 509 26.80 -28.31 -30.44
C ASN A 509 27.49 -27.78 -29.18
N GLY A 510 27.32 -28.50 -28.08
CA GLY A 510 28.01 -28.22 -26.82
C GLY A 510 29.53 -28.26 -26.95
N GLU A 511 30.15 -27.10 -27.16
CA GLU A 511 31.58 -26.92 -26.95
C GLU A 511 31.84 -26.54 -25.49
N LYS A 512 32.67 -27.36 -24.83
CA LYS A 512 33.11 -27.23 -23.44
C LYS A 512 33.58 -25.80 -23.14
N VAL A 513 32.89 -25.16 -22.20
CA VAL A 513 33.43 -24.03 -21.45
C VAL A 513 34.66 -24.52 -20.68
N THR A 514 35.84 -24.13 -21.13
CA THR A 514 37.08 -24.21 -20.34
C THR A 514 36.96 -23.30 -19.11
N ASP A 515 37.35 -23.83 -17.95
CA ASP A 515 37.34 -23.14 -16.66
C ASP A 515 38.01 -21.75 -16.71
N PRO A 516 37.51 -20.77 -15.93
CA PRO A 516 38.09 -19.44 -15.87
C PRO A 516 39.46 -19.44 -15.16
N PRO A 517 40.40 -18.55 -15.53
CA PRO A 517 41.71 -18.49 -14.91
C PRO A 517 41.62 -18.02 -13.46
N ASP A 518 42.20 -18.83 -12.58
CA ASP A 518 42.30 -18.67 -11.14
C ASP A 518 43.26 -17.51 -10.79
N SER A 519 42.77 -16.26 -10.82
CA SER A 519 43.56 -15.09 -10.39
C SER A 519 43.39 -14.81 -8.90
N ARG A 520 44.01 -15.67 -8.07
CA ARG A 520 44.29 -15.35 -6.67
C ARG A 520 45.35 -14.24 -6.62
N LEU A 521 44.93 -13.02 -6.33
CA LEU A 521 45.82 -11.96 -5.87
C LEU A 521 46.38 -12.35 -4.50
N LYS A 522 47.67 -12.71 -4.46
CA LYS A 522 48.45 -12.84 -3.22
C LYS A 522 48.58 -11.46 -2.57
N PRO A 523 48.47 -11.35 -1.23
CA PRO A 523 48.74 -10.11 -0.52
C PRO A 523 50.26 -9.93 -0.38
N ASN A 524 50.78 -8.81 -0.89
CA ASN A 524 52.11 -8.33 -0.55
C ASN A 524 52.00 -7.33 0.60
N GLN A 525 52.72 -7.58 1.68
CA GLN A 525 53.26 -6.59 2.60
C GLN A 525 54.24 -7.27 3.57
N PRO A 526 55.26 -6.55 4.05
CA PRO A 526 56.38 -5.96 3.31
C PRO A 526 57.45 -6.97 2.90
#